data_AF-A0A0N1B9T7-F1
#
_entry.id   AF-A0A0N1B9T7-F1
#
_cell.length_a   1.000
_cell.length_b   1.000
_cell.length_c   1.000
_cell.angle_alpha   90.00
_cell.angle_beta   90.00
_cell.angle_gamma   90.00
#
_symmetry.space_group_name_H-M   'P 1'
#
loop_
_entity.id
_entity.type
_entity.pdbx_description
1 polymer ?
#
loop_
_entity_poly.entity_id
_entity_poly.type
_entity_poly.pdbx_seq_one_letter_code
_entity_poly.pdbx_strand_id
1 'polypeptide(L)'
;MTFTLSDLEARIAERAAASPDESWTAKLLAAGPERCAKKFGEEAVEAVIAAVKGDRDELIAESADVLYHLLVLLRSRDVALQDVLSQLEARTVRSGLAEKAARPR
;
A
#
# COMPACT_ATOMS: atom_id res chain seq x y z
N MET A 1 5.92 -9.17 19.90
CA MET A 1 6.02 -7.90 19.15
C MET A 1 5.03 -7.96 18.00
N THR A 2 4.29 -6.87 17.76
CA THR A 2 3.29 -6.77 16.70
C THR A 2 3.94 -6.17 15.46
N PHE A 3 3.76 -6.80 14.29
CA PHE A 3 4.26 -6.27 13.02
C PHE A 3 3.43 -5.06 12.57
N THR A 4 4.08 -4.00 12.11
CA THR A 4 3.46 -2.72 11.72
C THR A 4 3.78 -2.34 10.27
N LEU A 5 3.07 -1.35 9.71
CA LEU A 5 3.39 -0.81 8.40
C LEU A 5 4.76 -0.11 8.36
N SER A 6 5.22 0.45 9.48
CA SER A 6 6.56 1.03 9.60
C SER A 6 7.64 -0.06 9.53
N ASP A 7 7.40 -1.24 10.12
CA ASP A 7 8.31 -2.39 9.96
C ASP A 7 8.37 -2.85 8.50
N LEU A 8 7.24 -2.83 7.80
CA LEU A 8 7.18 -3.16 6.36
C LEU A 8 7.93 -2.13 5.50
N GLU A 9 7.75 -0.83 5.76
CA GLU A 9 8.46 0.24 5.07
C GLU A 9 9.98 0.12 5.27
N ALA A 10 10.44 -0.12 6.50
CA ALA A 10 11.84 -0.33 6.82
C ALA A 10 12.41 -1.56 6.08
N ARG A 11 11.67 -2.67 6.05
CA ARG A 11 12.05 -3.89 5.32
C ARG A 11 12.15 -3.66 3.81
N ILE A 12 11.23 -2.88 3.24
CA ILE A 12 11.26 -2.49 1.82
C ILE A 12 12.48 -1.60 1.56
N ALA A 13 12.81 -0.67 2.46
CA ALA A 13 13.97 0.19 2.35
C ALA A 13 15.30 -0.60 2.34
N GLU A 14 15.44 -1.57 3.24
CA GLU A 14 16.59 -2.48 3.25
C GLU A 14 16.71 -3.25 1.94
N ARG A 15 15.61 -3.86 1.48
CA ARG A 15 15.58 -4.64 0.24
C ARG A 15 15.78 -3.82 -1.01
N ALA A 16 15.42 -2.54 -0.99
CA ALA A 16 15.66 -1.62 -2.08
C ALA A 16 17.14 -1.24 -2.25
N ALA A 17 17.94 -1.36 -1.19
CA ALA A 17 19.38 -1.08 -1.23
C ALA A 17 20.22 -2.27 -1.72
N ALA A 18 19.64 -3.46 -1.81
CA ALA A 18 20.29 -4.65 -2.35
C ALA A 18 20.41 -4.60 -3.88
N SER A 19 21.21 -5.49 -4.46
CA SER A 19 21.29 -5.63 -5.92
C SER A 19 19.92 -6.06 -6.50
N PRO A 20 19.49 -5.52 -7.66
CA PRO A 20 18.32 -6.01 -8.39
C PRO A 20 18.34 -7.51 -8.72
N ASP A 21 19.52 -8.13 -8.76
CA ASP A 21 19.66 -9.57 -9.00
C ASP A 21 19.35 -10.41 -7.75
N GLU A 22 19.37 -9.80 -6.56
CA GLU A 22 19.23 -10.47 -5.26
C GLU A 22 17.91 -10.12 -4.56
N SER A 23 17.23 -9.06 -5.00
CA SER A 23 16.02 -8.53 -4.36
C SER A 23 14.94 -8.19 -5.37
N TRP A 24 13.77 -8.82 -5.20
CA TRP A 24 12.58 -8.49 -5.99
C TRP A 24 12.16 -7.03 -5.85
N THR A 25 12.30 -6.47 -4.64
CA THR A 25 12.01 -5.04 -4.37
C THR A 25 12.94 -4.15 -5.20
N ALA A 26 14.24 -4.42 -5.16
CA ALA A 26 15.23 -3.65 -5.92
C ALA A 26 14.98 -3.78 -7.43
N LYS A 27 14.61 -4.97 -7.91
CA LYS A 27 14.26 -5.21 -9.32
C LYS A 27 13.05 -4.42 -9.77
N LEU A 28 11.98 -4.36 -8.98
CA LEU A 28 10.80 -3.57 -9.30
C LEU A 28 11.12 -2.07 -9.34
N LEU A 29 11.87 -1.57 -8.36
CA LEU A 29 12.26 -0.16 -8.30
C LEU A 29 13.18 0.22 -9.47
N ALA A 30 14.14 -0.65 -9.81
CA ALA A 30 15.01 -0.46 -10.97
C ALA A 30 14.25 -0.48 -12.31
N ALA A 31 13.10 -1.18 -12.37
CA ALA A 31 12.22 -1.19 -13.54
C ALA A 31 11.31 0.05 -13.64
N GLY A 32 11.35 0.96 -12.67
CA GLY A 32 10.67 2.24 -12.70
C GLY A 32 9.24 2.22 -12.15
N PRO A 33 8.67 3.42 -11.90
CA PRO A 33 7.39 3.57 -11.22
C PRO A 33 6.21 3.00 -12.01
N GLU A 34 6.26 2.94 -13.34
CA GLU A 34 5.23 2.34 -14.18
C GLU A 34 5.11 0.82 -13.91
N ARG A 35 6.24 0.15 -13.71
CA ARG A 35 6.26 -1.28 -13.37
C ARG A 35 5.70 -1.52 -11.97
N CYS A 36 6.07 -0.69 -11.00
CA CYS A 36 5.53 -0.73 -9.64
C CYS A 36 4.00 -0.51 -9.63
N ALA A 37 3.52 0.49 -10.38
CA ALA A 37 2.10 0.81 -10.48
C ALA A 37 1.30 -0.32 -11.12
N LYS A 38 1.85 -0.95 -12.17
CA LYS A 38 1.25 -2.12 -12.79
C LYS A 38 1.09 -3.26 -11.78
N LYS A 39 2.14 -3.59 -11.02
CA LYS A 39 2.07 -4.70 -10.05
C LYS A 39 1.10 -4.39 -8.91
N PHE A 40 1.10 -3.16 -8.38
CA PHE A 40 0.08 -2.74 -7.42
C PHE A 40 -1.35 -2.89 -7.98
N GLY A 41 -1.57 -2.53 -9.23
CA GLY A 41 -2.87 -2.68 -9.88
C GLY A 41 -3.30 -4.14 -10.05
N GLU A 42 -2.36 -5.05 -10.29
CA GLU A 42 -2.60 -6.50 -10.35
C GLU A 42 -3.13 -7.01 -8.98
N GLU A 43 -2.40 -6.77 -7.88
CA GLU A 43 -2.82 -7.29 -6.55
C GLU A 43 -4.14 -6.67 -6.08
N ALA A 44 -4.36 -5.39 -6.40
CA ALA A 44 -5.59 -4.72 -6.05
C ALA A 44 -6.80 -5.37 -6.73
N VAL A 45 -6.66 -5.80 -7.98
CA VAL A 45 -7.70 -6.53 -8.70
C VAL A 45 -7.85 -7.95 -8.16
N GLU A 46 -6.77 -8.63 -7.83
CA GLU A 46 -6.79 -9.98 -7.24
C GLU A 46 -7.49 -9.98 -5.87
N ALA A 47 -7.20 -9.00 -5.00
CA ALA A 47 -7.91 -8.80 -3.74
C ALA A 47 -9.43 -8.58 -3.94
N VAL A 48 -9.82 -7.78 -4.95
CA VAL A 48 -11.23 -7.59 -5.30
C VAL A 48 -11.87 -8.91 -5.75
N ILE A 49 -11.18 -9.68 -6.58
CA ILE A 49 -11.67 -10.98 -7.06
C ILE A 49 -11.83 -11.96 -5.89
N ALA A 50 -10.86 -12.04 -4.99
CA ALA A 50 -10.90 -12.88 -3.80
C ALA A 50 -12.12 -12.53 -2.91
N ALA A 51 -12.35 -11.23 -2.69
CA ALA A 51 -13.52 -10.75 -1.96
C ALA A 51 -14.85 -11.15 -2.63
N VAL A 52 -14.96 -11.00 -3.96
CA VAL A 52 -16.17 -11.39 -4.72
C VAL A 52 -16.43 -12.90 -4.64
N LYS A 53 -15.38 -13.72 -4.63
CA LYS A 53 -15.47 -15.17 -4.49
C LYS A 53 -15.81 -15.61 -3.06
N GLY A 54 -15.72 -14.72 -2.08
CA GLY A 54 -15.83 -15.07 -0.66
C GLY A 54 -14.64 -15.92 -0.17
N ASP A 55 -13.50 -15.84 -0.85
CA ASP A 55 -12.30 -16.59 -0.48
C ASP A 55 -11.51 -15.79 0.57
N ARG A 56 -11.62 -16.22 1.81
CA ARG A 56 -11.04 -15.51 2.96
C ARG A 56 -9.52 -15.56 2.96
N ASP A 57 -8.95 -16.71 2.65
CA ASP A 57 -7.50 -16.91 2.77
C ASP A 57 -6.78 -16.20 1.63
N GLU A 58 -7.34 -16.28 0.41
CA GLU A 58 -6.87 -15.49 -0.72
C GLU A 58 -7.00 -13.98 -0.46
N LEU A 59 -8.14 -13.54 0.09
CA LEU A 59 -8.32 -12.12 0.40
C LEU A 59 -7.27 -11.61 1.40
N ILE A 60 -6.87 -12.43 2.38
CA ILE A 60 -5.80 -12.07 3.32
C ILE A 60 -4.46 -11.97 2.59
N ALA A 61 -4.13 -12.95 1.74
CA ALA A 61 -2.88 -12.97 0.98
C ALA A 61 -2.78 -11.74 0.05
N GLU A 62 -3.79 -11.51 -0.78
CA GLU A 62 -3.81 -10.40 -1.72
C GLU A 62 -3.88 -9.04 -1.04
N SER A 63 -4.56 -8.94 0.10
CA SER A 63 -4.52 -7.69 0.89
C SER A 63 -3.12 -7.39 1.43
N ALA A 64 -2.34 -8.42 1.78
CA ALA A 64 -0.95 -8.24 2.21
C ALA A 64 -0.08 -7.77 1.03
N ASP A 65 -0.27 -8.35 -0.15
CA ASP A 65 0.44 -7.97 -1.38
C ASP A 65 0.05 -6.56 -1.84
N VAL A 66 -1.21 -6.17 -1.71
CA VAL A 66 -1.68 -4.78 -1.92
C VAL A 66 -0.92 -3.80 -1.02
N LEU A 67 -0.80 -4.08 0.28
CA LEU A 67 -0.08 -3.21 1.20
C LEU A 67 1.41 -3.13 0.85
N TYR A 68 2.04 -4.27 0.56
CA TYR A 68 3.44 -4.33 0.16
C TYR A 68 3.70 -3.55 -1.13
N HIS A 69 2.94 -3.82 -2.18
CA HIS A 69 3.12 -3.19 -3.49
C HIS A 69 2.71 -1.70 -3.50
N LEU A 70 1.78 -1.29 -2.63
CA LEU A 70 1.52 0.14 -2.39
C LEU A 70 2.77 0.82 -1.84
N LEU A 71 3.42 0.29 -0.80
CA LEU A 71 4.62 0.91 -0.23
C LEU A 71 5.81 0.93 -1.21
N VAL A 72 5.96 -0.12 -2.03
CA VAL A 72 6.97 -0.12 -3.11
C VAL A 72 6.66 0.96 -4.16
N LEU A 73 5.40 1.13 -4.54
CA LEU A 73 4.97 2.18 -5.46
C LEU A 73 5.21 3.58 -4.90
N LEU A 74 4.84 3.83 -3.63
CA LEU A 74 5.09 5.11 -2.96
C LEU A 74 6.59 5.44 -2.97
N ARG A 75 7.44 4.47 -2.61
CA ARG A 75 8.90 4.63 -2.66
C ARG A 75 9.41 4.95 -4.06
N SER A 76 8.86 4.33 -5.11
CA SER A 76 9.26 4.61 -6.50
C SER A 76 8.94 6.05 -6.97
N ARG A 77 8.16 6.79 -6.17
CA ARG A 77 7.72 8.17 -6.43
C ARG A 77 8.15 9.13 -5.31
N ASP A 78 9.06 8.70 -4.44
CA ASP A 78 9.55 9.48 -3.29
C ASP A 78 8.43 9.99 -2.36
N VAL A 79 7.36 9.20 -2.20
CA VAL A 79 6.27 9.49 -1.25
C VAL A 79 6.49 8.70 0.03
N ALA A 80 6.53 9.36 1.18
CA ALA A 80 6.70 8.70 2.47
C ALA A 80 5.38 8.06 2.95
N LEU A 81 5.46 6.90 3.62
CA LEU A 81 4.28 6.31 4.28
C LEU A 81 3.65 7.31 5.27
N GLN A 82 4.49 8.07 5.98
CA GLN A 82 4.03 9.06 6.94
C GLN A 82 3.11 10.11 6.32
N ASP A 83 3.37 10.54 5.07
CA ASP A 83 2.50 11.49 4.38
C ASP A 83 1.10 10.89 4.15
N VAL A 84 1.04 9.61 3.76
CA VAL A 84 -0.22 8.89 3.57
C VAL A 84 -0.96 8.70 4.90
N LEU A 85 -0.25 8.35 5.98
CA LEU A 85 -0.84 8.21 7.31
C LEU A 85 -1.38 9.54 7.83
N SER A 86 -0.66 10.64 7.66
CA SER A 86 -1.14 11.98 8.03
C SER A 86 -2.37 12.40 7.20
N GLN A 87 -2.44 12.03 5.92
CA GLN A 87 -3.67 12.22 5.13
C GLN A 87 -4.84 11.38 5.65
N LEU A 88 -4.61 10.15 6.10
CA LEU A 88 -5.65 9.31 6.70
C LEU A 88 -6.13 9.89 8.04
N GLU A 89 -5.22 10.34 8.90
CA GLU A 89 -5.54 11.00 10.16
C GLU A 89 -6.38 12.27 9.95
N ALA A 90 -6.02 13.11 8.97
CA ALA A 90 -6.81 14.30 8.64
C ALA A 90 -8.25 13.95 8.20
N ARG A 91 -8.46 12.80 7.53
CA ARG A 91 -9.79 12.33 7.10
C ARG A 91 -10.61 11.76 8.27
N THR A 92 -9.98 11.10 9.23
CA THR A 92 -10.70 10.54 10.38
C THR A 92 -11.20 11.64 11.32
N VAL A 93 -10.43 12.73 11.48
CA VAL A 93 -10.86 13.94 12.22
C VAL A 93 -12.07 14.61 11.56
N ARG A 94 -12.19 14.53 10.23
CA ARG A 94 -13.31 15.09 9.44
C ARG A 94 -14.43 14.10 9.12
N SER A 95 -14.51 12.94 9.81
CA SER A 95 -15.42 11.87 9.38
C SER A 95 -16.86 12.37 9.08
N GLY A 96 -17.34 12.04 7.87
CA GLY A 96 -18.43 12.70 7.15
C GLY A 96 -19.84 12.63 7.76
N LEU A 97 -19.97 12.15 9.01
CA LEU A 97 -21.18 12.33 9.81
C LEU A 97 -21.28 13.76 10.36
N ALA A 98 -20.15 14.36 10.76
CA ALA A 98 -20.10 15.73 11.25
C ALA A 98 -20.34 16.76 10.14
N GLU A 99 -19.78 16.55 8.94
CA GLU A 99 -20.01 17.41 7.77
C GLU A 99 -21.44 17.32 7.22
N LYS A 100 -22.10 16.14 7.28
CA LYS A 100 -23.52 16.01 6.88
C LYS A 100 -24.46 16.68 7.88
N ALA A 101 -24.11 16.73 9.17
CA ALA A 101 -24.89 17.39 10.22
C ALA A 101 -24.72 18.93 10.23
N ALA A 102 -23.61 19.45 9.73
CA ALA A 102 -23.28 20.88 9.75
C ALA A 102 -23.83 21.69 8.54
N ARG A 103 -24.57 21.07 7.62
CA ARG A 103 -25.15 21.78 6.47
C ARG A 103 -26.44 22.51 6.90
N PRO A 104 -26.54 23.85 6.72
CA PRO A 104 -27.80 24.54 6.95
C PRO A 104 -28.85 24.04 5.95
N ARG A 105 -30.10 23.89 6.43
CA ARG A 105 -31.25 23.56 5.58
C ARG A 105 -31.56 24.67 4.59
#